data_AF-A0A1Y5S8T6-F1
#
_entry.id   AF-A0A1Y5S8T6-F1
#
_cell.length_a   1.000
_cell.length_b   1.000
_cell.length_c   1.000
_cell.angle_alpha   90.00
_cell.angle_beta   90.00
_cell.angle_gamma   90.00
#
_symmetry.space_group_name_H-M   'P 1'
#
loop_
_entity.id
_entity.type
_entity.pdbx_description
1 polymer ?
#
loop_
_entity_poly.entity_id
_entity_poly.type
_entity_poly.pdbx_seq_one_letter_code
_entity_poly.pdbx_strand_id
1 'polypeptide(L)'
;MSEISANLRLLCSFKTSISEVGRELAINRSQLNRYLAGTSTPRTGLLRKICDYFGVELHELMLPPEDFAELIQVRALDSDGTGRLLWQYVDKVMARNEPRIQNMTGFFWEYYASMSQPGKVIRNMITFEPRDNYMFYRRLERMGPHDKPCRHHFRYQGAALMTGDRIFMSDYEYGAEVELTQTVLYPDYAMRWTRLHGIKLGVSADSTHMPCAVRVVFERPPHSMHSISALRQCGLFDFDSPHIPEHVLEMIDNVPSGPQVFQAYVRKP
;
A
#
# COMPACT_ATOMS: atom_id res chain seq x y z
N MET A 1 22.93 -14.14 17.15
CA MET A 1 23.78 -13.26 18.01
C MET A 1 24.88 -12.54 17.24
N SER A 2 25.43 -13.13 16.17
CA SER A 2 26.31 -12.48 15.19
C SER A 2 25.58 -11.53 14.24
N GLU A 3 24.25 -11.64 14.11
CA GLU A 3 23.47 -10.85 13.14
C GLU A 3 23.49 -9.35 13.47
N ILE A 4 23.18 -8.96 14.71
CA ILE A 4 23.14 -7.54 15.11
C ILE A 4 24.49 -6.86 14.86
N SER A 5 25.61 -7.50 15.20
CA SER A 5 26.93 -6.89 14.99
C SER A 5 27.29 -6.78 13.51
N ALA A 6 26.92 -7.76 12.69
CA ALA A 6 27.08 -7.69 11.24
C ALA A 6 26.21 -6.58 10.62
N ASN A 7 24.94 -6.50 11.01
CA ASN A 7 23.98 -5.52 10.52
C ASN A 7 24.36 -4.09 10.96
N LEU A 8 24.83 -3.92 12.20
CA LEU A 8 25.36 -2.63 12.67
C LEU A 8 26.63 -2.19 11.92
N ARG A 9 27.50 -3.14 11.55
CA ARG A 9 28.68 -2.83 10.71
C ARG A 9 28.27 -2.34 9.33
N LEU A 10 27.28 -2.99 8.72
CA LEU A 10 26.71 -2.54 7.45
C LEU A 10 26.09 -1.14 7.56
N LEU A 11 25.28 -0.87 8.59
CA LEU A 11 24.72 0.47 8.80
C LEU A 11 25.80 1.54 8.99
N CYS A 12 26.87 1.22 9.73
CA CYS A 12 27.98 2.14 9.94
C CYS A 12 28.84 2.34 8.69
N SER A 13 28.85 1.43 7.71
CA SER A 13 29.64 1.61 6.47
C SER A 13 29.07 2.72 5.57
N PHE A 14 27.80 3.08 5.74
CA PHE A 14 27.17 4.21 5.04
C PHE A 14 27.43 5.58 5.68
N LYS A 15 28.26 5.65 6.74
CA LYS A 15 28.57 6.88 7.46
C LYS A 15 30.04 7.26 7.30
N THR A 16 30.35 8.55 7.39
CA THR A 16 31.70 9.07 7.15
C THR A 16 32.72 8.56 8.16
N SER A 17 32.34 8.37 9.43
CA SER A 17 33.20 7.69 10.41
C SER A 17 32.45 7.11 11.61
N ILE A 18 33.01 6.06 12.23
CA ILE A 18 32.50 5.49 13.49
C ILE A 18 32.53 6.53 14.63
N SER A 19 33.51 7.43 14.63
CA SER A 19 33.63 8.50 15.64
C SER A 19 32.45 9.48 15.58
N GLU A 20 31.99 9.80 14.37
CA GLU A 20 30.83 10.66 14.15
C GLU A 20 29.52 9.99 14.60
N VAL A 21 29.32 8.72 14.23
CA VAL A 21 28.20 7.91 14.69
C VAL A 21 28.15 7.84 16.22
N GLY A 22 29.30 7.62 16.87
CA GLY A 22 29.39 7.64 18.33
C GLY A 22 28.96 8.97 18.95
N ARG A 23 29.39 10.10 18.36
CA ARG A 23 29.02 11.44 18.81
C ARG A 23 27.51 11.69 18.68
N GLU A 24 26.90 11.35 17.55
CA GLU A 24 25.47 11.58 17.29
C GLU A 24 24.57 10.69 18.15
N LEU A 25 25.00 9.45 18.40
CA LEU A 25 24.32 8.54 19.32
C LEU A 25 24.61 8.85 20.80
N ALA A 26 25.49 9.80 21.10
CA ALA A 26 25.99 10.10 22.45
C ALA A 26 26.55 8.85 23.17
N ILE A 27 27.32 8.04 22.44
CA ILE A 27 28.01 6.84 22.96
C ILE A 27 29.52 6.96 22.73
N ASN A 28 30.30 6.43 23.67
CA ASN A 28 31.76 6.41 23.52
C ASN A 28 32.17 5.50 22.35
N ARG A 29 33.12 5.94 21.52
CA ARG A 29 33.68 5.15 20.40
C ARG A 29 34.14 3.75 20.82
N SER A 30 34.75 3.61 21.99
CA SER A 30 35.16 2.30 22.52
C SER A 30 33.96 1.37 22.78
N GLN A 31 32.83 1.93 23.23
CA GLN A 31 31.59 1.20 23.46
C GLN A 31 30.94 0.80 22.14
N LEU A 32 30.89 1.71 21.15
CA LEU A 32 30.39 1.41 19.81
C LEU A 32 31.22 0.31 19.14
N ASN A 33 32.55 0.38 19.21
CA ASN A 33 33.43 -0.67 18.66
C ASN A 33 33.17 -2.04 19.28
N ARG A 34 32.85 -2.11 20.58
CA ARG A 34 32.49 -3.39 21.21
C ARG A 34 31.20 -3.98 20.65
N TYR A 35 30.22 -3.14 20.32
CA TYR A 35 28.97 -3.57 19.65
C TYR A 35 29.23 -4.06 18.22
N LEU A 36 30.03 -3.31 17.45
CA LEU A 36 30.42 -3.69 16.09
C LEU A 36 31.25 -4.99 16.06
N ALA A 37 32.03 -5.26 17.10
CA ALA A 37 32.78 -6.50 17.24
C ALA A 37 31.92 -7.69 17.74
N GLY A 38 30.68 -7.44 18.18
CA GLY A 38 29.82 -8.47 18.78
C GLY A 38 30.25 -8.91 20.19
N THR A 39 31.21 -8.21 20.80
CA THR A 39 31.71 -8.53 22.16
C THR A 39 30.79 -8.06 23.27
N SER A 40 29.81 -7.21 22.95
CA SER A 40 28.75 -6.78 23.88
C SER A 40 27.50 -6.40 23.09
N THR A 41 26.34 -6.38 23.74
CA THR A 41 25.06 -6.01 23.11
C THR A 41 24.56 -4.67 23.68
N PRO A 42 24.08 -3.73 22.86
CA PRO A 42 23.42 -2.53 23.36
C PRO A 42 22.22 -2.88 24.24
N ARG A 43 21.99 -2.10 25.31
CA ARG A 43 20.75 -2.20 26.09
C ARG A 43 19.56 -1.78 25.22
N THR A 44 18.37 -2.31 25.48
CA THR A 44 17.15 -2.07 24.68
C THR A 44 16.88 -0.59 24.39
N GLY A 45 17.08 0.31 25.36
CA GLY A 45 16.89 1.75 25.16
C GLY A 45 17.91 2.36 24.18
N LEU A 46 19.16 1.93 24.23
CA LEU A 46 20.18 2.36 23.28
C LEU A 46 19.97 1.70 21.91
N LEU A 47 19.53 0.45 21.89
CA LEU A 47 19.20 -0.26 20.65
C LEU A 47 18.09 0.45 19.88
N ARG A 48 17.03 0.92 20.57
CA ARG A 48 15.98 1.75 19.97
C ARG A 48 16.55 3.06 19.43
N LYS A 49 17.39 3.76 20.20
CA LYS A 49 18.05 4.98 19.74
C LYS A 49 18.90 4.75 18.49
N ILE A 50 19.56 3.60 18.40
CA ILE A 50 20.33 3.19 17.21
C ILE A 50 19.39 2.93 16.03
N CYS A 51 18.28 2.22 16.25
CA CYS A 51 17.24 1.96 15.26
C CYS A 51 16.68 3.28 14.69
N ASP A 52 16.27 4.20 15.57
CA ASP A 52 15.74 5.52 15.20
C ASP A 52 16.77 6.34 14.40
N TYR A 53 18.05 6.29 14.80
CA TYR A 53 19.13 7.00 14.11
C TYR A 53 19.39 6.50 12.69
N PHE A 54 19.29 5.19 12.47
CA PHE A 54 19.51 4.57 11.16
C PHE A 54 18.23 4.41 10.33
N GLY A 55 17.06 4.74 10.88
CA GLY A 55 15.78 4.58 10.18
C GLY A 55 15.44 3.12 9.91
N VAL A 56 15.74 2.23 10.86
CA VAL A 56 15.42 0.80 10.81
C VAL A 56 14.61 0.40 12.02
N GLU A 57 13.78 -0.62 11.90
CA GLU A 57 13.04 -1.21 13.01
C GLU A 57 13.86 -2.29 13.72
N LEU A 58 13.53 -2.57 14.98
CA LEU A 58 14.26 -3.56 15.77
C LEU A 58 14.21 -4.97 15.15
N HIS A 59 13.06 -5.37 14.58
CA HIS A 59 12.93 -6.67 13.95
C HIS A 59 13.74 -6.76 12.64
N GLU A 60 13.92 -5.65 11.93
CA GLU A 60 14.77 -5.57 10.73
C GLU A 60 16.25 -5.79 11.11
N LEU A 61 16.72 -5.15 12.20
CA LEU A 61 18.10 -5.29 12.67
C LEU A 61 18.46 -6.74 13.09
N MET A 62 17.44 -7.56 13.36
CA MET A 62 17.56 -8.96 13.77
C MET A 62 17.52 -9.94 12.60
N LEU A 63 17.31 -9.47 11.37
CA LEU A 63 17.31 -10.31 10.17
C LEU A 63 18.69 -10.95 9.93
N PRO A 64 18.74 -12.09 9.21
CA PRO A 64 19.98 -12.61 8.65
C PRO A 64 20.73 -11.53 7.86
N PRO A 65 22.08 -11.47 7.92
CA PRO A 65 22.83 -10.37 7.31
C PRO A 65 22.62 -10.21 5.79
N GLU A 66 22.32 -11.30 5.08
CA GLU A 66 22.03 -11.25 3.65
C GLU A 66 20.69 -10.56 3.37
N ASP A 67 19.61 -10.98 4.05
CA ASP A 67 18.28 -10.36 3.98
C ASP A 67 18.31 -8.88 4.42
N PHE A 68 19.08 -8.58 5.49
CA PHE A 68 19.25 -7.22 5.96
C PHE A 68 20.04 -6.36 4.95
N ALA A 69 21.04 -6.92 4.28
CA ALA A 69 21.80 -6.20 3.28
C ALA A 69 20.96 -5.85 2.05
N GLU A 70 20.08 -6.73 1.61
CA GLU A 70 19.13 -6.45 0.53
C GLU A 70 18.17 -5.31 0.90
N LEU A 71 17.58 -5.37 2.11
CA LEU A 71 16.71 -4.31 2.65
C LEU A 71 17.43 -2.95 2.70
N ILE A 72 18.69 -2.93 3.16
CA ILE A 72 19.46 -1.70 3.30
C ILE A 72 20.01 -1.20 1.97
N GLN A 73 20.37 -2.05 1.01
CA GLN A 73 20.82 -1.59 -0.31
C GLN A 73 19.71 -0.82 -1.04
N VAL A 74 18.46 -1.26 -0.91
CA VAL A 74 17.30 -0.53 -1.42
C VAL A 74 17.19 0.85 -0.77
N ARG A 75 17.42 0.97 0.55
CA ARG A 75 17.41 2.25 1.29
C ARG A 75 18.68 3.09 1.11
N ALA A 76 19.83 2.50 0.83
CA ALA A 76 21.08 3.22 0.67
C ALA A 76 21.12 4.00 -0.65
N LEU A 77 20.43 3.51 -1.68
CA LEU A 77 20.10 4.26 -2.89
C LEU A 77 19.29 5.55 -2.58
N ASP A 78 18.59 5.60 -1.44
CA ASP A 78 17.91 6.81 -0.96
C ASP A 78 18.81 7.79 -0.20
N SER A 79 20.04 7.40 0.17
CA SER A 79 20.96 8.23 0.96
C SER A 79 21.83 9.20 0.12
N ASP A 80 21.81 9.07 -1.20
CA ASP A 80 22.34 10.06 -2.14
C ASP A 80 21.28 11.13 -2.48
N GLY A 81 21.72 12.28 -3.02
CA GLY A 81 20.85 13.42 -3.35
C GLY A 81 19.59 13.07 -4.17
N THR A 82 19.61 11.94 -4.88
CA THR A 82 18.48 11.37 -5.63
C THR A 82 17.32 10.94 -4.74
N GLY A 83 17.55 10.22 -3.64
CA GLY A 83 16.46 9.80 -2.74
C GLY A 83 15.80 11.01 -2.07
N ARG A 84 16.61 11.97 -1.62
CA ARG A 84 16.12 13.24 -1.10
C ARG A 84 15.30 14.01 -2.15
N LEU A 85 15.71 14.00 -3.41
CA LEU A 85 14.97 14.63 -4.50
C LEU A 85 13.64 13.90 -4.78
N LEU A 86 13.62 12.56 -4.76
CA LEU A 86 12.39 11.76 -4.87
C LEU A 86 11.41 12.12 -3.75
N TRP A 87 11.87 12.12 -2.49
CA TRP A 87 11.05 12.52 -1.35
C TRP A 87 10.54 13.95 -1.47
N GLN A 88 11.34 14.89 -1.95
CA GLN A 88 10.86 16.26 -2.22
C GLN A 88 9.74 16.31 -3.26
N TYR A 89 9.78 15.47 -4.29
CA TYR A 89 8.68 15.37 -5.26
C TYR A 89 7.44 14.74 -4.63
N VAL A 90 7.61 13.67 -3.85
CA VAL A 90 6.51 13.04 -3.10
C VAL A 90 5.86 14.06 -2.16
N ASP A 91 6.65 14.79 -1.36
CA ASP A 91 6.17 15.83 -0.45
C ASP A 91 5.40 16.93 -1.19
N LYS A 92 5.91 17.41 -2.33
CA LYS A 92 5.22 18.41 -3.16
C LYS A 92 3.88 17.93 -3.70
N VAL A 93 3.79 16.66 -4.07
CA VAL A 93 2.54 16.04 -4.53
C VAL A 93 1.57 15.90 -3.36
N MET A 94 2.04 15.39 -2.22
CA MET A 94 1.24 15.21 -1.02
C MET A 94 0.80 16.52 -0.37
N ALA A 95 1.55 17.61 -0.52
CA ALA A 95 1.16 18.93 -0.05
C ALA A 95 -0.09 19.48 -0.76
N ARG A 96 -0.50 18.88 -1.90
CA ARG A 96 -1.73 19.22 -2.63
C ARG A 96 -2.95 18.46 -2.10
N ASN A 97 -2.78 17.63 -1.07
CA ASN A 97 -3.86 16.81 -0.53
C ASN A 97 -4.97 17.68 0.06
N GLU A 98 -6.18 17.55 -0.47
CA GLU A 98 -7.33 18.29 0.00
C GLU A 98 -7.91 17.62 1.28
N PRO A 99 -8.27 18.38 2.33
CA PRO A 99 -8.79 17.83 3.59
C PRO A 99 -10.03 16.94 3.43
N ARG A 100 -10.79 17.10 2.33
CA ARG A 100 -11.97 16.30 2.02
C ARG A 100 -11.64 14.81 1.79
N ILE A 101 -10.38 14.43 1.56
CA ILE A 101 -9.93 13.02 1.53
C ILE A 101 -10.32 12.26 2.81
N GLN A 102 -10.47 12.94 3.95
CA GLN A 102 -10.87 12.36 5.23
C GLN A 102 -12.24 11.66 5.15
N ASN A 103 -13.08 12.02 4.18
CA ASN A 103 -14.35 11.33 3.89
C ASN A 103 -14.15 9.90 3.37
N MET A 104 -12.92 9.44 3.11
CA MET A 104 -12.60 8.04 2.81
C MET A 104 -12.52 7.17 4.05
N THR A 105 -12.40 7.73 5.26
CA THR A 105 -12.17 6.96 6.49
C THR A 105 -13.20 5.83 6.68
N GLY A 106 -12.72 4.65 7.08
CA GLY A 106 -13.54 3.44 7.23
C GLY A 106 -13.32 2.45 6.09
N PHE A 107 -14.29 1.57 5.84
CA PHE A 107 -14.15 0.50 4.85
C PHE A 107 -15.19 0.60 3.73
N PHE A 108 -14.78 0.16 2.54
CA PHE A 108 -15.58 0.09 1.33
C PHE A 108 -15.49 -1.32 0.76
N TRP A 109 -16.54 -1.74 0.07
CA TRP A 109 -16.41 -2.77 -0.95
C TRP A 109 -15.95 -2.15 -2.24
N GLU A 110 -14.97 -2.78 -2.86
CA GLU A 110 -14.50 -2.44 -4.20
C GLU A 110 -15.00 -3.51 -5.19
N TYR A 111 -15.49 -3.08 -6.35
CA TYR A 111 -16.02 -3.94 -7.41
C TYR A 111 -15.36 -3.61 -8.74
N TYR A 112 -14.91 -4.62 -9.47
CA TYR A 112 -14.48 -4.52 -10.87
C TYR A 112 -14.51 -5.88 -11.56
N ALA A 113 -14.39 -5.88 -12.89
CA ALA A 113 -14.17 -7.10 -13.67
C ALA A 113 -12.77 -7.66 -13.37
N SER A 114 -12.68 -8.90 -12.90
CA SER A 114 -11.42 -9.51 -12.48
C SER A 114 -10.39 -9.56 -13.62
N MET A 115 -9.21 -8.99 -13.37
CA MET A 115 -8.09 -8.98 -14.31
C MET A 115 -7.41 -10.35 -14.44
N SER A 116 -7.46 -11.17 -13.38
CA SER A 116 -6.80 -12.48 -13.31
C SER A 116 -7.76 -13.66 -13.49
N GLN A 117 -9.07 -13.43 -13.40
CA GLN A 117 -10.10 -14.44 -13.72
C GLN A 117 -11.14 -13.83 -14.67
N PRO A 118 -10.85 -13.80 -15.99
CA PRO A 118 -11.76 -13.26 -16.98
C PRO A 118 -13.18 -13.83 -16.87
N GLY A 119 -14.18 -12.96 -17.01
CA GLY A 119 -15.60 -13.33 -16.87
C GLY A 119 -16.12 -13.38 -15.43
N LYS A 120 -15.32 -12.98 -14.44
CA LYS A 120 -15.78 -12.81 -13.04
C LYS A 120 -15.79 -11.35 -12.63
N VAL A 121 -16.69 -11.01 -11.71
CA VAL A 121 -16.64 -9.79 -10.90
C VAL A 121 -15.91 -10.11 -9.61
N ILE A 122 -14.96 -9.27 -9.21
CA ILE A 122 -14.32 -9.35 -7.90
C ILE A 122 -14.93 -8.31 -6.96
N ARG A 123 -15.26 -8.74 -5.73
CA ARG A 123 -15.60 -7.85 -4.62
C ARG A 123 -14.50 -7.94 -3.56
N ASN A 124 -13.75 -6.85 -3.40
CA ASN A 124 -12.69 -6.71 -2.41
C ASN A 124 -13.14 -5.89 -1.21
N MET A 125 -12.40 -5.96 -0.10
CA MET A 125 -12.54 -5.02 1.01
C MET A 125 -11.34 -4.09 1.03
N ILE A 126 -11.60 -2.79 1.07
CA ILE A 126 -10.58 -1.76 1.29
C ILE A 126 -10.89 -1.02 2.58
N THR A 127 -9.86 -0.78 3.40
CA THR A 127 -9.96 -0.04 4.66
C THR A 127 -9.02 1.14 4.63
N PHE A 128 -9.57 2.33 4.83
CA PHE A 128 -8.89 3.61 4.84
C PHE A 128 -8.70 4.12 6.27
N GLU A 129 -7.47 4.49 6.59
CA GLU A 129 -7.03 4.96 7.90
C GLU A 129 -6.28 6.30 7.72
N PRO A 130 -6.81 7.41 8.27
CA PRO A 130 -6.07 8.66 8.28
C PRO A 130 -4.90 8.57 9.26
N ARG A 131 -3.74 9.11 8.85
CA ARG A 131 -2.58 9.35 9.73
C ARG A 131 -2.04 10.72 9.42
N ASP A 132 -2.09 11.62 10.40
CA ASP A 132 -1.77 13.03 10.22
C ASP A 132 -2.57 13.63 9.04
N ASN A 133 -1.86 14.18 8.04
CA ASN A 133 -2.46 14.76 6.83
C ASN A 133 -2.57 13.76 5.65
N TYR A 134 -2.26 12.48 5.88
CA TYR A 134 -2.22 11.44 4.87
C TYR A 134 -3.37 10.46 5.03
N MET A 135 -3.81 9.89 3.91
CA MET A 135 -4.80 8.82 3.89
C MET A 135 -4.12 7.53 3.43
N PHE A 136 -3.96 6.58 4.35
CA PHE A 136 -3.42 5.26 4.03
C PHE A 136 -4.56 4.27 3.88
N TYR A 137 -4.31 3.19 3.17
CA TYR A 137 -5.29 2.12 3.08
C TYR A 137 -4.65 0.74 2.95
N ARG A 138 -5.47 -0.25 3.27
CA ARG A 138 -5.19 -1.67 3.03
C ARG A 138 -6.31 -2.26 2.20
N ARG A 139 -5.96 -3.08 1.22
CA ARG A 139 -6.93 -3.83 0.40
C ARG A 139 -6.70 -5.32 0.59
N LEU A 140 -7.79 -6.05 0.82
CA LEU A 140 -7.77 -7.50 0.88
C LEU A 140 -8.55 -8.07 -0.29
N GLU A 141 -7.89 -8.92 -1.06
CA GLU A 141 -8.49 -9.67 -2.15
C GLU A 141 -8.64 -11.14 -1.75
N ARG A 142 -9.77 -11.72 -2.16
CA ARG A 142 -10.07 -13.12 -1.96
C ARG A 142 -10.34 -13.77 -3.31
N MET A 143 -9.38 -14.55 -3.79
CA MET A 143 -9.42 -15.17 -5.11
C MET A 143 -10.13 -16.53 -5.05
N GLY A 144 -11.41 -16.48 -4.72
CA GLY A 144 -12.31 -17.64 -4.70
C GLY A 144 -13.76 -17.24 -4.39
N PRO A 145 -14.69 -18.20 -4.44
CA PRO A 145 -16.09 -17.96 -4.13
C PRO A 145 -16.26 -17.40 -2.71
N HIS A 146 -17.17 -16.44 -2.53
CA HIS A 146 -17.41 -15.78 -1.25
C HIS A 146 -17.96 -16.74 -0.16
N ASP A 147 -18.65 -17.80 -0.58
CA ASP A 147 -19.35 -18.78 0.25
C ASP A 147 -18.53 -20.05 0.57
N LYS A 148 -17.31 -20.17 0.03
CA LYS A 148 -16.44 -21.36 0.21
C LYS A 148 -15.07 -20.99 0.77
N PRO A 149 -14.41 -21.89 1.53
CA PRO A 149 -13.03 -21.66 1.96
C PRO A 149 -12.13 -21.31 0.77
N CYS A 150 -11.34 -20.23 0.92
CA CYS A 150 -10.39 -19.79 -0.09
C CYS A 150 -8.97 -19.93 0.46
N ARG A 151 -8.02 -20.35 -0.38
CA ARG A 151 -6.60 -20.46 0.00
C ARG A 151 -5.76 -19.29 -0.52
N HIS A 152 -6.24 -18.57 -1.53
CA HIS A 152 -5.52 -17.49 -2.20
C HIS A 152 -6.10 -16.14 -1.77
N HIS A 153 -5.33 -15.43 -0.95
CA HIS A 153 -5.65 -14.08 -0.52
C HIS A 153 -4.46 -13.19 -0.81
N PHE A 154 -4.72 -12.01 -1.35
CA PHE A 154 -3.70 -11.01 -1.64
C PHE A 154 -3.93 -9.78 -0.78
N ARG A 155 -2.84 -9.20 -0.30
CA ARG A 155 -2.86 -8.06 0.63
C ARG A 155 -2.06 -6.94 0.03
N TYR A 156 -2.72 -5.80 -0.09
CA TYR A 156 -2.12 -4.59 -0.64
C TYR A 156 -2.12 -3.50 0.42
N GLN A 157 -1.15 -2.62 0.33
CA GLN A 157 -1.11 -1.39 1.10
C GLN A 157 -0.75 -0.21 0.21
N GLY A 158 -1.32 0.95 0.52
CA GLY A 158 -1.18 2.12 -0.33
C GLY A 158 -1.55 3.42 0.35
N ALA A 159 -1.45 4.50 -0.42
CA ALA A 159 -1.83 5.84 -0.02
C ALA A 159 -2.81 6.45 -1.03
N ALA A 160 -3.71 7.28 -0.53
CA ALA A 160 -4.67 8.04 -1.30
C ALA A 160 -4.43 9.54 -1.15
N LEU A 161 -4.59 10.26 -2.24
CA LEU A 161 -4.42 11.71 -2.37
C LEU A 161 -5.67 12.28 -3.05
N MET A 162 -6.25 13.33 -2.47
CA MET A 162 -7.26 14.12 -3.17
C MET A 162 -6.63 15.38 -3.74
N THR A 163 -6.73 15.60 -5.05
CA THR A 163 -6.32 16.85 -5.68
C THR A 163 -7.10 17.10 -6.97
N GLY A 164 -7.54 18.33 -7.21
CA GLY A 164 -8.27 18.68 -8.44
C GLY A 164 -9.61 17.95 -8.55
N ASP A 165 -10.32 17.79 -7.42
CA ASP A 165 -11.61 17.08 -7.34
C ASP A 165 -11.54 15.62 -7.82
N ARG A 166 -10.38 14.96 -7.71
CA ARG A 166 -10.18 13.54 -7.97
C ARG A 166 -9.42 12.89 -6.84
N ILE A 167 -9.70 11.60 -6.60
CA ILE A 167 -8.97 10.79 -5.63
C ILE A 167 -8.02 9.90 -6.41
N PHE A 168 -6.73 10.06 -6.16
CA PHE A 168 -5.65 9.25 -6.72
C PHE A 168 -5.17 8.26 -5.66
N MET A 169 -5.05 7.00 -6.03
CA MET A 169 -4.65 5.93 -5.14
C MET A 169 -3.55 5.10 -5.79
N SER A 170 -2.56 4.72 -5.01
CA SER A 170 -1.52 3.79 -5.43
C SER A 170 -1.27 2.80 -4.31
N ASP A 171 -1.33 1.51 -4.63
CA ASP A 171 -0.99 0.42 -3.72
C ASP A 171 -0.10 -0.61 -4.39
N TYR A 172 0.58 -1.39 -3.56
CA TYR A 172 1.34 -2.55 -3.98
C TYR A 172 1.02 -3.77 -3.13
N GLU A 173 1.15 -4.94 -3.72
CA GLU A 173 1.04 -6.25 -3.07
C GLU A 173 2.34 -6.58 -2.31
N TYR A 174 2.25 -7.03 -1.05
CA TYR A 174 3.43 -7.27 -0.20
C TYR A 174 3.71 -8.74 0.13
N GLY A 175 2.97 -9.70 -0.44
CA GLY A 175 3.12 -11.14 -0.17
C GLY A 175 3.78 -11.95 -1.30
N ALA A 176 3.70 -11.47 -2.54
CA ALA A 176 4.07 -12.12 -3.78
C ALA A 176 4.48 -11.07 -4.83
N GLU A 177 5.72 -10.56 -4.71
CA GLU A 177 6.45 -9.89 -5.80
C GLU A 177 5.68 -8.77 -6.55
N VAL A 178 5.47 -7.65 -5.85
CA VAL A 178 5.25 -6.27 -6.34
C VAL A 178 4.29 -6.10 -7.54
N GLU A 179 3.03 -6.48 -7.36
CA GLU A 179 1.94 -5.94 -8.19
C GLU A 179 1.60 -4.52 -7.73
N LEU A 180 1.86 -3.52 -8.59
CA LEU A 180 1.45 -2.13 -8.38
C LEU A 180 0.09 -1.88 -9.04
N THR A 181 -0.86 -1.30 -8.31
CA THR A 181 -2.11 -0.80 -8.91
C THR A 181 -2.29 0.69 -8.68
N GLN A 182 -2.90 1.35 -9.66
CA GLN A 182 -3.26 2.76 -9.59
C GLN A 182 -4.75 2.93 -9.82
N THR A 183 -5.41 3.74 -9.00
CA THR A 183 -6.85 3.98 -9.12
C THR A 183 -7.13 5.48 -9.08
N VAL A 184 -7.98 5.96 -9.99
CA VAL A 184 -8.46 7.34 -10.02
C VAL A 184 -9.97 7.34 -9.92
N LEU A 185 -10.52 7.99 -8.88
CA LEU A 185 -11.96 8.02 -8.60
C LEU A 185 -12.53 9.44 -8.69
N TYR A 186 -13.78 9.52 -9.14
CA TYR A 186 -14.64 10.67 -8.88
C TYR A 186 -15.07 10.67 -7.41
N PRO A 187 -14.88 11.77 -6.68
CA PRO A 187 -15.51 11.96 -5.39
C PRO A 187 -17.03 12.09 -5.57
N ASP A 188 -17.81 11.60 -4.61
CA ASP A 188 -19.24 11.89 -4.59
C ASP A 188 -19.42 13.38 -4.20
N TYR A 189 -20.24 14.10 -4.96
CA TYR A 189 -20.57 15.50 -4.67
C TYR A 189 -21.45 15.63 -3.41
N ALA A 190 -22.09 14.55 -2.98
CA ALA A 190 -22.65 14.46 -1.64
C ALA A 190 -21.53 14.25 -0.61
N MET A 191 -21.48 15.09 0.43
CA MET A 191 -20.41 15.15 1.45
C MET A 191 -20.17 13.85 2.27
N ARG A 192 -20.88 12.75 2.00
CA ARG A 192 -20.77 11.48 2.74
C ARG A 192 -20.05 10.34 2.00
N TRP A 193 -19.65 10.55 0.74
CA TRP A 193 -18.87 9.60 -0.07
C TRP A 193 -19.28 8.15 0.15
N THR A 194 -20.53 7.83 -0.19
CA THR A 194 -21.10 6.49 -0.02
C THR A 194 -20.80 5.61 -1.22
N ARG A 195 -20.71 6.21 -2.41
CA ARG A 195 -20.33 5.53 -3.65
C ARG A 195 -19.35 6.37 -4.45
N LEU A 196 -18.24 5.78 -4.84
CA LEU A 196 -17.23 6.38 -5.69
C LEU A 196 -17.02 5.47 -6.89
N HIS A 197 -16.58 6.02 -8.01
CA HIS A 197 -16.30 5.23 -9.20
C HIS A 197 -15.22 5.87 -10.04
N GLY A 198 -14.58 5.07 -10.89
CA GLY A 198 -13.49 5.56 -11.71
C GLY A 198 -12.81 4.46 -12.50
N ILE A 199 -11.50 4.56 -12.65
CA ILE A 199 -10.67 3.60 -13.38
C ILE A 199 -9.59 3.07 -12.44
N LYS A 200 -9.36 1.76 -12.50
CA LYS A 200 -8.19 1.08 -11.94
C LYS A 200 -7.30 0.59 -13.08
N LEU A 201 -6.00 0.80 -12.93
CA LEU A 201 -4.93 0.25 -13.76
C LEU A 201 -4.14 -0.75 -12.91
N GLY A 202 -3.79 -1.88 -13.51
CA GLY A 202 -2.94 -2.89 -12.90
C GLY A 202 -2.40 -3.86 -13.95
N VAL A 203 -1.90 -4.99 -13.46
CA VAL A 203 -1.46 -6.12 -14.29
C VAL A 203 -2.30 -7.34 -13.93
N SER A 204 -2.53 -8.24 -14.89
CA SER A 204 -3.11 -9.54 -14.57
C SER A 204 -2.15 -10.37 -13.72
N ALA A 205 -2.67 -11.02 -12.68
CA ALA A 205 -1.89 -11.92 -11.82
C ALA A 205 -1.60 -13.31 -12.47
N ASP A 206 -1.56 -13.37 -13.81
CA ASP A 206 -1.24 -14.57 -14.58
C ASP A 206 0.16 -14.47 -15.19
N SER A 207 0.64 -15.54 -15.82
CA SER A 207 2.00 -15.58 -16.39
C SER A 207 2.26 -14.55 -17.49
N THR A 208 1.23 -13.84 -17.95
CA THR A 208 1.37 -12.81 -18.98
C THR A 208 1.60 -11.42 -18.39
N HIS A 209 1.26 -11.19 -17.11
CA HIS A 209 1.33 -9.88 -16.44
C HIS A 209 0.79 -8.74 -17.32
N MET A 210 -0.32 -8.99 -18.03
CA MET A 210 -0.83 -8.09 -19.04
C MET A 210 -1.28 -6.77 -18.39
N PRO A 211 -0.74 -5.62 -18.80
CA PRO A 211 -1.24 -4.32 -18.36
C PRO A 211 -2.69 -4.15 -18.80
N CYS A 212 -3.56 -3.81 -17.85
CA CYS A 212 -4.98 -3.67 -18.13
C CYS A 212 -5.63 -2.60 -17.25
N ALA A 213 -6.69 -2.00 -17.79
CA ALA A 213 -7.51 -1.01 -17.12
C ALA A 213 -8.95 -1.48 -17.04
N VAL A 214 -9.60 -1.22 -15.91
CA VAL A 214 -11.00 -1.58 -15.65
C VAL A 214 -11.71 -0.41 -15.00
N ARG A 215 -13.02 -0.31 -15.24
CA ARG A 215 -13.88 0.52 -14.40
C ARG A 215 -14.02 -0.11 -13.02
N VAL A 216 -14.09 0.74 -12.01
CA VAL A 216 -14.15 0.32 -10.62
C VAL A 216 -15.19 1.13 -9.86
N VAL A 217 -15.87 0.47 -8.92
CA VAL A 217 -16.83 1.08 -8.00
C VAL A 217 -16.42 0.80 -6.56
N PHE A 218 -16.46 1.82 -5.72
CA PHE A 218 -16.28 1.70 -4.29
C PHE A 218 -17.61 2.04 -3.64
N GLU A 219 -18.11 1.18 -2.76
CA GLU A 219 -19.38 1.37 -2.07
C GLU A 219 -19.23 1.11 -0.58
N ARG A 220 -19.66 2.05 0.25
CA ARG A 220 -19.70 1.84 1.70
C ARG A 220 -20.73 0.76 2.02
N PRO A 221 -20.35 -0.27 2.80
CA PRO A 221 -21.34 -1.17 3.37
C PRO A 221 -22.30 -0.40 4.30
N PRO A 222 -23.48 -0.98 4.63
CA PRO A 222 -24.40 -0.38 5.59
C PRO A 222 -23.70 0.01 6.89
N HIS A 223 -24.05 1.18 7.47
CA HIS A 223 -23.41 1.69 8.69
C HIS A 223 -23.46 0.71 9.88
N SER A 224 -24.45 -0.18 9.93
CA SER A 224 -24.60 -1.22 10.96
C SER A 224 -23.71 -2.44 10.74
N MET A 225 -23.07 -2.57 9.57
CA MET A 225 -22.27 -3.73 9.22
C MET A 225 -20.89 -3.66 9.89
N HIS A 226 -20.49 -4.75 10.54
CA HIS A 226 -19.13 -4.89 11.07
C HIS A 226 -18.16 -5.33 9.97
N SER A 227 -16.88 -4.97 10.12
CA SER A 227 -15.82 -5.26 9.14
C SER A 227 -15.69 -6.74 8.80
N ILE A 228 -15.79 -7.65 9.78
CA ILE A 228 -15.73 -9.10 9.55
C ILE A 228 -16.92 -9.57 8.68
N SER A 229 -18.11 -9.00 8.89
CA SER A 229 -19.30 -9.30 8.10
C SER A 229 -19.17 -8.79 6.67
N ALA A 230 -18.59 -7.60 6.49
CA ALA A 230 -18.27 -7.05 5.17
C ALA A 230 -17.21 -7.92 4.45
N LEU A 231 -16.21 -8.39 5.19
CA LEU A 231 -15.14 -9.22 4.64
C LEU A 231 -15.63 -10.59 4.17
N ARG A 232 -16.55 -11.22 4.90
CA ARG A 232 -17.14 -12.51 4.51
C ARG A 232 -17.90 -12.44 3.19
N GLN A 233 -18.35 -11.25 2.80
CA GLN A 233 -19.01 -11.01 1.53
C GLN A 233 -18.01 -10.84 0.37
N CYS A 234 -16.71 -10.66 0.64
CA CYS A 234 -15.71 -10.52 -0.42
C CYS A 234 -15.39 -11.87 -1.10
N GLY A 235 -15.02 -11.80 -2.38
CA GLY A 235 -14.74 -12.95 -3.21
C GLY A 235 -15.00 -12.69 -4.70
N LEU A 236 -15.04 -13.76 -5.47
CA LEU A 236 -15.37 -13.77 -6.88
C LEU A 236 -16.84 -14.16 -7.11
N PHE A 237 -17.44 -13.50 -8.10
CA PHE A 237 -18.83 -13.64 -8.48
C PHE A 237 -18.94 -13.77 -10.00
N ASP A 238 -19.94 -14.51 -10.47
CA ASP A 238 -20.39 -14.40 -11.86
C ASP A 238 -21.09 -13.05 -12.08
N PHE A 239 -21.05 -12.55 -13.32
CA PHE A 239 -21.72 -11.27 -13.67
C PHE A 239 -23.24 -11.33 -13.48
N ASP A 240 -23.86 -12.51 -13.57
CA ASP A 240 -25.29 -12.73 -13.34
C ASP A 240 -25.63 -13.05 -11.87
N SER A 241 -24.65 -12.98 -10.97
CA SER A 241 -24.86 -13.31 -9.56
C SER A 241 -25.83 -12.34 -8.89
N PRO A 242 -26.87 -12.83 -8.17
CA PRO A 242 -27.80 -11.97 -7.45
C PRO A 242 -27.16 -11.22 -6.26
N HIS A 243 -25.92 -11.56 -5.91
CA HIS A 243 -25.14 -10.90 -4.85
C HIS A 243 -24.41 -9.64 -5.32
N ILE A 244 -24.41 -9.35 -6.62
CA ILE A 244 -23.88 -8.13 -7.21
C ILE A 244 -25.06 -7.22 -7.59
N PRO A 245 -25.15 -6.00 -7.04
CA PRO A 245 -26.21 -5.07 -7.41
C PRO A 245 -26.15 -4.69 -8.88
N GLU A 246 -27.31 -4.56 -9.53
CA GLU A 246 -27.41 -4.22 -10.96
C GLU A 246 -26.69 -2.91 -11.32
N HIS A 247 -26.77 -1.89 -10.45
CA HIS A 247 -26.07 -0.63 -10.65
C HIS A 247 -24.55 -0.80 -10.67
N VAL A 248 -23.99 -1.80 -9.97
CA VAL A 248 -22.56 -2.07 -10.01
C VAL A 248 -22.19 -2.61 -11.38
N LEU A 249 -22.97 -3.53 -11.93
CA LEU A 249 -22.72 -4.13 -13.25
C LEU A 249 -22.66 -3.07 -14.35
N GLU A 250 -23.60 -2.11 -14.34
CA GLU A 250 -23.60 -0.98 -15.27
C GLU A 250 -22.32 -0.13 -15.16
N MET A 251 -21.86 0.11 -13.92
CA MET A 251 -20.73 0.98 -13.64
C MET A 251 -19.36 0.33 -13.89
N ILE A 252 -19.27 -1.00 -13.85
CA ILE A 252 -18.04 -1.76 -14.11
C ILE A 252 -17.97 -2.38 -15.51
N ASP A 253 -19.02 -2.22 -16.33
CA ASP A 253 -19.01 -2.69 -17.72
C ASP A 253 -17.89 -1.99 -18.49
N ASN A 254 -16.93 -2.74 -19.02
CA ASN A 254 -15.79 -2.19 -19.75
C ASN A 254 -16.00 -2.14 -21.27
N VAL A 255 -17.11 -2.66 -21.79
CA VAL A 255 -17.36 -2.76 -23.24
C VAL A 255 -17.54 -1.39 -23.90
N PRO A 256 -18.38 -0.47 -23.38
CA PRO A 256 -18.52 0.86 -23.97
C PRO A 256 -17.31 1.69 -23.55
N SER A 257 -16.44 2.10 -24.47
CA SER A 257 -15.33 3.03 -24.18
C SER A 257 -15.49 4.34 -24.97
N GLY A 258 -14.77 5.39 -24.55
CA GLY A 258 -14.76 6.65 -25.29
C GLY A 258 -14.14 6.46 -26.69
N PRO A 259 -14.38 7.37 -27.64
CA PRO A 259 -14.01 7.17 -29.04
C PRO A 259 -12.51 6.97 -29.29
N GLN A 260 -11.66 7.30 -28.32
CA GLN A 260 -10.20 7.23 -28.45
C GLN A 260 -9.50 6.69 -27.19
N VAL A 261 -10.20 6.65 -26.05
CA VAL A 261 -9.60 6.30 -24.75
C VAL A 261 -10.58 5.50 -23.91
N PHE A 262 -10.03 4.66 -23.03
CA PHE A 262 -10.82 3.99 -22.01
C PHE A 262 -11.23 5.02 -20.94
N GLN A 263 -12.53 5.24 -20.79
CA GLN A 263 -13.09 6.27 -19.90
C GLN A 263 -13.77 5.63 -18.69
N ALA A 264 -13.78 6.33 -17.57
CA ALA A 264 -14.59 5.97 -16.41
C ALA A 264 -16.08 5.93 -16.78
N TYR A 265 -16.90 5.31 -15.92
CA TYR A 265 -18.34 5.39 -16.06
C TYR A 265 -18.80 6.86 -16.04
N VAL A 266 -19.68 7.23 -16.98
CA VAL A 266 -20.33 8.53 -17.03
C VAL A 266 -21.83 8.28 -16.97
N ARG A 267 -22.47 8.77 -15.91
CA ARG A 267 -23.92 8.68 -15.79
C ARG A 267 -24.56 9.45 -16.95
N LYS A 268 -25.43 8.78 -17.71
CA LYS A 268 -26.22 9.46 -18.74
C LYS A 268 -27.14 10.50 -18.07
N PRO A 269 -27.27 11.71 -18.65
CA PRO A 269 -28.13 12.76 -18.12
C PRO A 269 -29.60 12.34 -18.04
#